data_AF-A0A811UWR8-F1
#
_entry.id   AF-A0A811UWR8-F1
#
_cell.length_a   1.000
_cell.length_b   1.000
_cell.length_c   1.000
_cell.angle_alpha   90.00
_cell.angle_beta   90.00
_cell.angle_gamma   90.00
#
_symmetry.space_group_name_H-M   'P 1'
#
loop_
_entity.id
_entity.type
_entity.pdbx_description
1 polymer ?
#
loop_
_entity_poly.entity_id
_entity_poly.type
_entity_poly.pdbx_seq_one_letter_code
_entity_poly.pdbx_strand_id
1 'polypeptide(L)'
;MKKKILNHLEENGCSKKEVEKVIESSKFNKDAVLEYMNQRIQMAQMNVHEECQSLSFTNIESWLELFKKWRLQDFCLYEQAMVINSIANNEDLPPPEELEGVDLKSVYRFIGNALLGLPQPKLDARSAEFLANEFELLVGEANTEAGDKDTLRIREQLKTHTELPGFVQIDKCSTDPLGLGVINSNR
;
A
#
# COMPACT_ATOMS: atom_id res chain seq x y z
N MET A 1 -11.04 33.04 1.09
CA MET A 1 -10.43 32.70 2.40
C MET A 1 -9.93 31.27 2.42
N LYS A 2 -10.83 30.27 2.54
CA LYS A 2 -10.51 28.85 2.72
C LYS A 2 -9.47 28.28 1.74
N LYS A 3 -9.69 28.43 0.42
CA LYS A 3 -8.76 27.92 -0.63
C LYS A 3 -7.35 28.54 -0.56
N LYS A 4 -7.21 29.81 -0.18
CA LYS A 4 -5.90 30.47 -0.05
C LYS A 4 -5.12 29.96 1.17
N ILE A 5 -5.83 29.70 2.28
CA ILE A 5 -5.23 29.13 3.49
C ILE A 5 -4.76 27.71 3.20
N LEU A 6 -5.61 26.89 2.56
CA LEU A 6 -5.30 25.50 2.23
C LEU A 6 -4.07 25.40 1.32
N ASN A 7 -4.05 26.09 0.17
CA ASN A 7 -2.92 26.02 -0.76
C ASN A 7 -1.60 26.43 -0.11
N HIS A 8 -1.60 27.47 0.74
CA HIS A 8 -0.37 27.91 1.41
C HIS A 8 0.15 26.86 2.39
N LEU A 9 -0.74 26.21 3.14
CA LEU A 9 -0.36 25.17 4.11
C LEU A 9 0.06 23.86 3.43
N GLU A 10 -0.50 23.53 2.27
CA GLU A 10 -0.05 22.40 1.45
C GLU A 10 1.38 22.61 0.94
N GLU A 11 1.70 23.84 0.52
CA GLU A 11 3.03 24.17 -0.02
C GLU A 11 4.11 24.37 1.05
N ASN A 12 3.75 24.92 2.22
CA ASN A 12 4.72 25.39 3.23
C ASN A 12 4.62 24.66 4.58
N GLY A 13 3.63 23.78 4.75
CA GLY A 13 3.34 23.06 5.98
C GLY A 13 2.55 23.87 7.02
N CYS A 14 2.18 23.20 8.12
CA CYS A 14 1.31 23.73 9.18
C CYS A 14 2.04 24.25 10.42
N SER A 15 3.25 24.80 10.27
CA SER A 15 3.96 25.39 11.42
C SER A 15 3.29 26.68 11.89
N LYS A 16 3.42 27.02 13.18
CA LYS A 16 2.90 28.27 13.75
C LYS A 16 3.30 29.50 12.91
N LYS A 17 4.54 29.53 12.44
CA LYS A 17 5.11 30.61 11.64
C LYS A 17 4.40 30.76 10.28
N GLU A 18 4.10 29.66 9.60
CA GLU A 18 3.42 29.72 8.30
C GLU A 18 1.94 30.07 8.45
N VAL A 19 1.30 29.62 9.54
CA VAL A 19 -0.07 30.04 9.90
C VAL A 19 -0.14 31.54 10.18
N GLU A 20 0.81 32.08 10.95
CA GLU A 20 0.92 33.52 11.22
C GLU A 20 1.12 34.32 9.92
N LYS A 21 2.00 33.87 9.01
CA LYS A 21 2.18 34.49 7.68
C LYS A 21 0.91 34.48 6.84
N VAL A 22 0.12 33.41 6.87
CA VAL A 22 -1.18 33.38 6.17
C VAL A 22 -2.13 34.41 6.76
N ILE A 23 -2.19 34.50 8.09
CA ILE A 23 -3.06 35.46 8.79
C ILE A 23 -2.61 36.90 8.52
N GLU A 24 -1.31 37.16 8.41
CA GLU A 24 -0.76 38.49 8.12
C GLU A 24 -0.92 38.88 6.65
N SER A 25 -0.70 37.93 5.73
CA SER A 25 -0.79 38.16 4.28
C SER A 25 -2.23 38.19 3.77
N SER A 26 -3.15 37.60 4.52
CA SER A 26 -4.55 37.60 4.21
C SER A 26 -5.27 38.61 5.08
N LYS A 27 -6.09 39.48 4.49
CA LYS A 27 -6.92 40.45 5.26
C LYS A 27 -8.05 39.76 6.07
N PHE A 28 -7.87 38.52 6.46
CA PHE A 28 -8.87 37.72 7.16
C PHE A 28 -8.75 37.94 8.67
N ASN A 29 -9.88 37.83 9.35
CA ASN A 29 -9.90 37.87 10.80
C ASN A 29 -9.14 36.64 11.34
N LYS A 30 -8.15 36.88 12.20
CA LYS A 30 -7.34 35.86 12.87
C LYS A 30 -8.18 34.76 13.52
N ASP A 31 -9.23 35.14 14.25
CA ASP A 31 -10.09 34.21 14.97
C ASP A 31 -10.85 33.31 14.00
N ALA A 32 -11.32 33.85 12.87
CA ALA A 32 -11.99 33.07 11.83
C ALA A 32 -11.05 32.08 11.11
N VAL A 33 -9.77 32.41 10.97
CA VAL A 33 -8.75 31.49 10.41
C VAL A 33 -8.46 30.36 11.40
N LEU A 34 -8.25 30.69 12.68
CA LEU A 34 -7.99 29.71 13.72
C LEU A 34 -9.19 28.78 13.96
N GLU A 35 -10.41 29.32 13.97
CA GLU A 35 -11.64 28.53 14.09
C GLU A 35 -11.79 27.56 12.93
N TYR A 36 -11.59 28.01 11.68
CA TYR A 36 -11.61 27.15 10.51
C TYR A 36 -10.56 26.02 10.60
N MET A 37 -9.33 26.34 11.03
CA MET A 37 -8.28 25.33 11.20
C MET A 37 -8.65 24.31 12.28
N ASN A 38 -9.12 24.76 13.45
CA ASN A 38 -9.52 23.88 14.53
C ASN A 38 -10.65 22.93 14.11
N GLN A 39 -11.66 23.43 13.40
CA GLN A 39 -12.73 22.59 12.85
C GLN A 39 -12.17 21.54 11.88
N ARG A 40 -11.25 21.91 10.99
CA ARG A 40 -10.65 20.97 10.03
C ARG A 40 -9.75 19.95 10.71
N ILE A 41 -9.02 20.33 11.75
CA ILE A 41 -8.22 19.41 12.57
C ILE A 41 -9.13 18.39 13.25
N GLN A 42 -10.22 18.83 13.88
CA GLN A 42 -11.19 17.93 14.51
C GLN A 42 -11.83 16.96 13.50
N MET A 43 -12.23 17.46 12.33
CA MET A 43 -12.74 16.60 11.26
C MET A 43 -11.68 15.59 10.78
N ALA A 44 -10.43 16.02 10.57
CA ALA A 44 -9.36 15.12 10.17
C ALA A 44 -9.08 14.05 11.24
N GLN A 45 -9.09 14.42 12.52
CA GLN A 45 -8.94 13.48 13.63
C GLN A 45 -10.09 12.47 13.68
N MET A 46 -11.32 12.91 13.47
CA MET A 46 -12.49 12.05 13.42
C MET A 46 -12.40 11.07 12.24
N ASN A 47 -12.05 11.55 11.05
CA ASN A 47 -11.88 10.71 9.88
C ASN A 47 -10.78 9.66 10.09
N VAL A 48 -9.62 10.05 10.65
CA VAL A 48 -8.55 9.09 10.99
C VAL A 48 -9.03 8.06 12.00
N HIS A 49 -9.81 8.48 13.00
CA HIS A 49 -10.37 7.55 13.99
C HIS A 49 -11.34 6.54 13.36
N GLU A 50 -12.23 7.00 12.48
CA GLU A 50 -13.14 6.14 11.72
C GLU A 50 -12.38 5.14 10.84
N GLU A 51 -11.32 5.59 10.15
CA GLU A 51 -10.45 4.72 9.35
C GLU A 51 -9.69 3.69 10.21
N CYS A 52 -9.19 4.07 11.39
CA CYS A 52 -8.60 3.15 12.36
C CYS A 52 -9.61 2.13 12.92
N GLN A 53 -10.90 2.44 12.90
CA GLN A 53 -11.97 1.53 13.29
C GLN A 53 -12.56 0.76 12.11
N SER A 54 -12.06 0.98 10.89
CA SER A 54 -12.53 0.29 9.70
C SER A 54 -12.25 -1.21 9.78
N LEU A 55 -13.08 -1.98 9.06
CA LEU A 55 -12.86 -3.41 8.90
C LEU A 55 -11.49 -3.69 8.24
N SER A 56 -11.11 -2.87 7.26
CA SER A 56 -9.84 -2.97 6.55
C SER A 56 -8.64 -2.80 7.51
N PHE A 57 -8.67 -1.78 8.36
CA PHE A 57 -7.60 -1.56 9.34
C PHE A 57 -7.53 -2.70 10.37
N THR A 58 -8.67 -3.14 10.89
CA THR A 58 -8.76 -4.28 11.81
C THR A 58 -8.23 -5.58 11.17
N ASN A 59 -8.51 -5.79 9.88
CA ASN A 59 -7.98 -6.91 9.12
C ASN A 59 -6.46 -6.81 8.98
N ILE A 60 -5.92 -5.65 8.62
CA ILE A 60 -4.47 -5.42 8.52
C ILE A 60 -3.78 -5.69 9.86
N GLU A 61 -4.27 -5.13 10.97
CA GLU A 61 -3.68 -5.40 12.30
C GLU A 61 -3.72 -6.89 12.64
N SER A 62 -4.85 -7.56 12.39
CA SER A 62 -4.98 -9.00 12.62
C SER A 62 -3.95 -9.81 11.82
N TRP A 63 -3.71 -9.43 10.57
CA TRP A 63 -2.69 -10.05 9.72
C TRP A 63 -1.28 -9.80 10.24
N LEU A 64 -0.97 -8.56 10.64
CA LEU A 64 0.34 -8.21 11.19
C LEU A 64 0.65 -9.00 12.47
N GLU A 65 -0.33 -9.16 13.36
CA GLU A 65 -0.15 -9.96 14.58
C GLU A 65 0.06 -11.45 14.28
N LEU A 66 -0.67 -12.00 13.30
CA LEU A 66 -0.46 -13.37 12.82
C LEU A 66 0.95 -13.55 12.25
N PHE A 67 1.39 -12.63 11.40
CA PHE A 67 2.70 -12.66 10.75
C PHE A 67 3.84 -12.59 11.77
N LYS A 68 3.70 -11.74 12.80
CA LYS A 68 4.63 -11.67 13.93
C LYS A 68 4.65 -12.96 14.74
N LYS A 69 3.47 -13.48 15.12
CA LYS A 69 3.34 -14.72 15.90
C LYS A 69 4.05 -15.89 15.22
N TRP A 70 3.95 -15.98 13.89
CA TRP A 70 4.55 -17.05 13.11
C TRP A 70 5.96 -16.75 12.61
N ARG A 71 6.54 -15.60 12.97
CA ARG A 71 7.86 -15.15 12.51
C ARG A 71 8.00 -15.26 10.99
N LEU A 72 6.96 -14.91 10.24
CA LEU A 72 6.94 -15.09 8.78
C LEU A 72 8.10 -14.39 8.06
N GLN A 73 8.63 -13.31 8.64
CA GLN A 73 9.85 -12.65 8.15
C GLN A 73 11.04 -13.61 7.97
N ASP A 74 11.16 -14.66 8.79
CA ASP A 74 12.23 -15.66 8.69
C ASP A 74 12.00 -16.63 7.51
N PHE A 75 10.78 -16.63 6.97
CA PHE A 75 10.30 -17.47 5.87
C PHE A 75 9.86 -16.64 4.64
N CYS A 76 10.02 -15.32 4.67
CA CYS A 76 9.69 -14.44 3.56
C CYS A 76 10.61 -14.82 2.39
N LEU A 77 10.04 -15.51 1.41
CA LEU A 77 10.73 -15.82 0.18
C LEU A 77 10.81 -14.52 -0.62
N TYR A 78 12.01 -13.95 -0.72
CA TYR A 78 12.31 -12.85 -1.65
C TYR A 78 12.43 -13.33 -3.10
N GLU A 79 12.04 -14.58 -3.37
CA GLU A 79 12.15 -15.21 -4.67
C GLU A 79 11.42 -14.40 -5.75
N GLN A 80 10.21 -13.90 -5.47
CA GLN A 80 9.48 -13.08 -6.43
C GLN A 80 10.24 -11.80 -6.76
N ALA A 81 10.87 -11.17 -5.77
CA ALA A 81 11.69 -10.00 -5.99
C ALA A 81 12.94 -10.32 -6.83
N MET A 82 13.56 -11.49 -6.60
CA MET A 82 14.71 -11.97 -7.36
C MET A 82 14.33 -12.29 -8.81
N VAL A 83 13.17 -12.92 -9.03
CA VAL A 83 12.64 -13.22 -10.36
C VAL A 83 12.37 -11.93 -11.13
N ILE A 84 11.65 -10.98 -10.54
CA ILE A 84 11.36 -9.68 -11.18
C ILE A 84 12.64 -8.91 -11.49
N ASN A 85 13.62 -8.89 -10.56
CA ASN A 85 14.92 -8.29 -10.83
C ASN A 85 15.70 -9.03 -11.92
N SER A 86 15.57 -10.35 -12.03
CA SER A 86 16.19 -11.13 -13.11
C SER A 86 15.60 -10.76 -14.46
N ILE A 87 14.26 -10.68 -14.57
CA ILE A 87 13.55 -10.23 -15.77
C ILE A 87 14.07 -8.85 -16.20
N ALA A 88 14.05 -7.88 -15.29
CA ALA A 88 14.47 -6.51 -15.57
C ALA A 88 15.91 -6.38 -16.08
N ASN A 89 16.79 -7.30 -15.71
CA ASN A 89 18.22 -7.22 -16.04
C ASN A 89 18.65 -8.15 -17.17
N ASN A 90 17.91 -9.23 -17.44
CA ASN A 90 18.36 -10.29 -18.34
C ASN A 90 17.42 -10.56 -19.52
N GLU A 91 16.15 -10.15 -19.47
CA GLU A 91 15.24 -10.34 -20.60
C GLU A 91 15.37 -9.22 -21.64
N ASP A 92 15.15 -9.58 -22.90
CA ASP A 92 14.96 -8.62 -23.98
C ASP A 92 13.55 -8.03 -23.86
N LEU A 93 13.48 -6.86 -23.24
CA LEU A 93 12.24 -6.11 -23.08
C LEU A 93 11.99 -5.23 -24.32
N PRO A 94 10.73 -5.08 -24.77
CA PRO A 94 10.41 -4.15 -25.85
C PRO A 94 10.89 -2.73 -25.51
N PRO A 95 11.37 -1.98 -26.51
CA PRO A 95 11.75 -0.60 -26.28
C PRO A 95 10.51 0.25 -25.96
N PRO A 96 10.64 1.35 -25.17
CA PRO A 96 9.49 2.13 -24.73
C PRO A 96 8.59 2.64 -25.87
N GLU A 97 9.15 2.90 -27.04
CA GLU A 97 8.41 3.37 -28.22
C GLU A 97 7.35 2.36 -28.71
N GLU A 98 7.59 1.06 -28.50
CA GLU A 98 6.64 -0.01 -28.82
C GLU A 98 5.53 -0.15 -27.75
N LEU A 99 5.69 0.52 -26.60
CA LEU A 99 4.81 0.46 -25.44
C LEU A 99 4.29 1.85 -25.06
N GLU A 100 4.05 2.71 -26.05
CA GLU A 100 3.53 4.08 -25.86
C GLU A 100 4.33 4.92 -24.84
N GLY A 101 5.64 4.70 -24.77
CA GLY A 101 6.56 5.39 -23.87
C GLY A 101 6.76 4.74 -22.50
N VAL A 102 6.21 3.54 -22.25
CA VAL A 102 6.42 2.81 -20.99
C VAL A 102 7.77 2.10 -20.97
N ASP A 103 8.60 2.41 -19.97
CA ASP A 103 9.85 1.71 -19.70
C ASP A 103 9.63 0.55 -18.72
N LEU A 104 9.36 -0.64 -19.28
CA LEU A 104 9.15 -1.86 -18.50
C LEU A 104 10.33 -2.22 -17.60
N LYS A 105 11.56 -1.89 -18.00
CA LYS A 105 12.74 -2.17 -17.16
C LYS A 105 12.70 -1.37 -15.88
N SER A 106 12.33 -0.09 -15.99
CA SER A 106 12.15 0.79 -14.83
C SER A 106 10.97 0.36 -13.96
N VAL A 107 9.85 -0.06 -14.57
CA VAL A 107 8.68 -0.60 -13.85
C VAL A 107 9.05 -1.87 -13.08
N TYR A 108 9.69 -2.85 -13.70
CA TYR A 108 10.09 -4.08 -13.02
C TYR A 108 11.10 -3.83 -11.90
N ARG A 109 12.05 -2.91 -12.08
CA ARG A 109 12.96 -2.51 -10.99
C ARG A 109 12.23 -1.86 -9.82
N PHE A 110 11.24 -1.03 -10.09
CA PHE A 110 10.39 -0.45 -9.05
C PHE A 110 9.69 -1.56 -8.24
N ILE A 111 9.04 -2.50 -8.93
CA ILE A 111 8.35 -3.63 -8.28
C ILE A 111 9.32 -4.49 -7.47
N GLY A 112 10.47 -4.86 -8.05
CA GLY A 112 11.51 -5.63 -7.36
C GLY A 112 12.03 -4.94 -6.11
N ASN A 113 12.26 -3.62 -6.16
CA ASN A 113 12.66 -2.84 -4.99
C ASN A 113 11.55 -2.75 -3.94
N ALA A 114 10.30 -2.60 -4.36
CA ALA A 114 9.16 -2.56 -3.44
C ALA A 114 9.04 -3.87 -2.64
N LEU A 115 9.19 -5.02 -3.30
CA LEU A 115 9.18 -6.33 -2.66
C LEU A 115 10.33 -6.55 -1.66
N LEU A 116 11.45 -5.84 -1.82
CA LEU A 116 12.61 -5.90 -0.94
C LEU A 116 12.65 -4.78 0.11
N GLY A 117 11.72 -3.81 0.06
CA GLY A 117 11.79 -2.61 0.89
C GLY A 117 12.97 -1.69 0.57
N LEU A 118 13.48 -1.73 -0.66
CA LEU A 118 14.61 -0.91 -1.13
C LEU A 118 14.15 0.48 -1.61
N PRO A 119 15.06 1.47 -1.68
CA PRO A 119 14.76 2.78 -2.26
C PRO A 119 14.19 2.67 -3.69
N GLN A 120 13.14 3.43 -3.97
CA GLN A 120 12.45 3.35 -5.26
C GLN A 120 13.19 4.14 -6.35
N PRO A 121 13.35 3.57 -7.56
CA PRO A 121 13.87 4.33 -8.68
C PRO A 121 12.85 5.40 -9.08
N LYS A 122 13.35 6.51 -9.65
CA LYS A 122 12.48 7.52 -10.23
C LYS A 122 11.93 7.00 -11.55
N LEU A 123 10.61 6.81 -11.63
CA LEU A 123 9.91 6.51 -12.87
C LEU A 123 9.71 7.79 -13.69
N ASP A 124 9.72 7.64 -15.02
CA ASP A 124 9.18 8.68 -15.90
C ASP A 124 7.64 8.76 -15.76
N ALA A 125 7.06 9.83 -16.29
CA ALA A 125 5.63 10.10 -16.11
C ALA A 125 4.74 9.00 -16.69
N ARG A 126 5.12 8.41 -17.83
CA ARG A 126 4.29 7.41 -18.52
C ARG A 126 4.35 6.07 -17.81
N SER A 127 5.54 5.64 -17.39
CA SER A 127 5.72 4.42 -16.59
C SER A 127 5.06 4.53 -15.22
N ALA A 128 5.10 5.72 -14.59
CA ALA A 128 4.41 5.97 -13.33
C ALA A 128 2.88 5.91 -13.48
N GLU A 129 2.34 6.53 -14.54
CA GLU A 129 0.91 6.48 -14.85
C GLU A 129 0.45 5.05 -15.13
N PHE A 130 1.19 4.31 -15.96
CA PHE A 130 0.93 2.90 -16.23
C PHE A 130 0.86 2.09 -14.93
N LEU A 131 1.89 2.17 -14.09
CA LEU A 131 1.95 1.41 -12.85
C LEU A 131 0.84 1.81 -11.86
N ALA A 132 0.49 3.09 -11.78
CA ALA A 132 -0.61 3.56 -10.94
C ALA A 132 -1.96 2.96 -11.39
N ASN A 133 -2.22 2.93 -12.70
CA ASN A 133 -3.44 2.34 -13.24
C ASN A 133 -3.53 0.84 -12.94
N GLU A 134 -2.42 0.10 -13.09
CA GLU A 134 -2.39 -1.32 -12.75
C GLU A 134 -2.65 -1.57 -11.27
N PHE A 135 -2.12 -0.73 -10.37
CA PHE A 135 -2.44 -0.84 -8.94
C PHE A 135 -3.91 -0.55 -8.65
N GLU A 136 -4.50 0.47 -9.27
CA GLU A 136 -5.93 0.78 -9.09
C GLU A 136 -6.82 -0.36 -9.58
N LEU A 137 -6.48 -1.02 -10.69
CA LEU A 137 -7.19 -2.20 -11.17
C LEU A 137 -7.11 -3.34 -10.16
N LEU A 138 -5.91 -3.67 -9.66
CA LEU A 138 -5.72 -4.71 -8.64
C LEU A 138 -6.47 -4.41 -7.35
N VAL A 139 -6.47 -3.14 -6.90
CA VAL A 139 -7.25 -2.70 -5.74
C VAL A 139 -8.74 -2.88 -6.00
N GLY A 140 -9.23 -2.52 -7.19
CA GLY A 140 -10.63 -2.73 -7.57
C GLY A 140 -11.05 -4.19 -7.60
N GLU A 141 -10.17 -5.08 -8.06
CA GLU A 141 -10.40 -6.53 -8.06
C GLU A 141 -10.40 -7.13 -6.65
N ALA A 142 -9.48 -6.65 -5.79
CA ALA A 142 -9.37 -7.12 -4.41
C ALA A 142 -10.51 -6.61 -3.51
N ASN A 143 -10.92 -5.35 -3.68
CA ASN A 143 -11.93 -4.69 -2.85
C ASN A 143 -13.35 -4.97 -3.33
N THR A 144 -13.71 -6.25 -3.38
CA THR A 144 -15.06 -6.73 -3.67
C THR A 144 -15.66 -7.41 -2.45
N GLU A 145 -17.00 -7.51 -2.37
CA GLU A 145 -17.67 -8.25 -1.28
C GLU A 145 -17.21 -9.73 -1.23
N ALA A 146 -16.85 -10.30 -2.37
CA ALA A 146 -16.24 -11.63 -2.45
C ALA A 146 -14.82 -11.64 -1.85
N GLY A 147 -13.98 -10.66 -2.19
CA GLY A 147 -12.64 -10.49 -1.62
C GLY A 147 -12.65 -10.29 -0.10
N ASP A 148 -13.61 -9.52 0.42
CA ASP A 148 -13.81 -9.36 1.87
C ASP A 148 -14.19 -10.69 2.54
N LYS A 149 -15.12 -11.45 1.94
CA LYS A 149 -15.53 -12.77 2.44
C LYS A 149 -14.38 -13.76 2.45
N ASP A 150 -13.57 -13.78 1.40
CA ASP A 150 -12.39 -14.66 1.33
C ASP A 150 -11.32 -14.24 2.33
N THR A 151 -11.05 -12.95 2.48
CA THR A 151 -10.12 -12.44 3.50
C THR A 151 -10.55 -12.82 4.90
N LEU A 152 -11.85 -12.67 5.22
CA LEU A 152 -12.42 -13.09 6.50
C LEU A 152 -12.30 -14.61 6.69
N ARG A 153 -12.66 -15.40 5.68
CA ARG A 153 -12.58 -16.88 5.73
C ARG A 153 -11.15 -17.34 6.00
N ILE A 154 -10.19 -16.81 5.25
CA ILE A 154 -8.77 -17.11 5.41
C ILE A 154 -8.31 -16.73 6.82
N ARG A 155 -8.65 -15.53 7.29
CA ARG A 155 -8.30 -15.05 8.64
C ARG A 155 -8.81 -16.00 9.73
N GLU A 156 -10.08 -16.40 9.67
CA GLU A 156 -10.65 -17.32 10.66
C GLU A 156 -10.02 -18.71 10.57
N GLN A 157 -9.70 -19.20 9.37
CA GLN A 157 -8.95 -20.45 9.20
C GLN A 157 -7.56 -20.36 9.83
N LEU A 158 -6.82 -19.27 9.65
CA LEU A 158 -5.46 -19.16 10.18
C LEU A 158 -5.44 -19.02 11.71
N LYS A 159 -6.47 -18.41 12.32
CA LYS A 159 -6.61 -18.33 13.78
C LYS A 159 -6.73 -19.70 14.46
N THR A 160 -7.28 -20.70 13.78
CA THR A 160 -7.39 -22.06 14.35
C THR A 160 -6.08 -22.83 14.32
N HIS A 161 -5.07 -22.33 13.60
CA HIS A 161 -3.76 -22.97 13.52
C HIS A 161 -2.82 -22.48 14.64
N THR A 162 -2.21 -23.41 15.36
CA THR A 162 -1.20 -23.11 16.39
C THR A 162 0.16 -22.75 15.78
N GLU A 163 0.46 -23.34 14.63
CA GLU A 163 1.69 -23.17 13.86
C GLU A 163 1.33 -22.94 12.38
N LEU A 164 2.26 -22.38 11.62
CA LEU A 164 2.09 -22.11 10.19
C LEU A 164 1.74 -23.43 9.46
N PRO A 165 0.58 -23.52 8.77
CA PRO A 165 0.20 -24.75 8.09
C PRO A 165 1.23 -25.11 7.01
N GLY A 166 1.99 -26.18 7.27
CA GLY A 166 2.69 -26.97 6.25
C GLY A 166 3.67 -26.24 5.34
N PHE A 167 4.71 -25.57 5.86
CA PHE A 167 5.95 -25.30 5.09
C PHE A 167 6.81 -26.57 4.86
N VAL A 168 6.22 -27.76 4.96
CA VAL A 168 6.93 -29.05 4.91
C VAL A 168 7.27 -29.47 3.47
N GLN A 169 7.03 -28.62 2.46
CA GLN A 169 7.56 -28.81 1.11
C GLN A 169 8.40 -27.60 0.70
N ILE A 170 9.67 -27.62 1.13
CA ILE A 170 10.73 -26.67 0.77
C ILE A 170 10.96 -26.64 -0.76
N ASP A 171 10.49 -27.65 -1.50
CA ASP A 171 10.79 -27.83 -2.93
C ASP A 171 9.72 -27.31 -3.90
N LYS A 172 8.73 -26.53 -3.46
CA LYS A 172 7.75 -25.95 -4.38
C LYS A 172 7.55 -24.48 -4.09
N CYS A 173 7.90 -23.64 -5.06
CA CYS A 173 7.28 -22.33 -5.27
C CYS A 173 5.76 -22.54 -5.31
N SER A 174 5.11 -22.54 -4.14
CA SER A 174 3.67 -22.63 -4.03
C SER A 174 3.10 -21.25 -4.30
N THR A 175 2.18 -21.14 -5.26
CA THR A 175 1.35 -19.94 -5.46
C THR A 175 0.41 -19.67 -4.28
N ASP A 176 0.34 -20.59 -3.32
CA ASP A 176 -0.34 -20.44 -2.04
C ASP A 176 0.71 -20.32 -0.91
N PRO A 177 1.07 -19.09 -0.51
CA PRO A 177 2.08 -18.83 0.52
C PRO A 177 1.62 -19.23 1.92
N LEU A 178 0.36 -19.64 2.09
CA LEU A 178 -0.24 -20.01 3.37
C LEU A 178 -0.60 -21.50 3.42
N GLY A 179 -0.38 -22.26 2.34
CA GLY A 179 -0.64 -23.70 2.29
C GLY A 179 -2.11 -24.11 2.51
N LEU A 180 -3.05 -23.17 2.33
CA LEU A 180 -4.47 -23.34 2.63
C LEU A 180 -5.24 -24.19 1.60
N GLY A 181 -4.70 -24.35 0.40
CA GLY A 181 -5.31 -25.08 -0.71
C GLY A 181 -5.23 -26.61 -0.62
N VAL A 182 -4.44 -27.17 0.30
CA VAL A 182 -4.16 -28.63 0.32
C VAL A 182 -5.12 -29.43 1.21
N ILE A 183 -5.95 -28.79 2.04
CA ILE A 183 -6.68 -29.52 3.11
C ILE A 183 -7.91 -30.31 2.58
N ASN A 184 -8.32 -30.17 1.32
CA ASN A 184 -9.53 -30.83 0.78
C ASN A 184 -9.30 -31.87 -0.35
N SER A 185 -8.16 -32.57 -0.37
CA SER A 185 -7.91 -33.64 -1.35
C SER A 185 -7.81 -35.05 -0.75
N ASN A 186 -8.68 -35.35 0.24
CA ASN A 186 -9.03 -36.73 0.59
C ASN A 186 -10.54 -36.93 0.39
N ARG A 187 -10.93 -37.19 -0.86
CA ARG A 187 -12.11 -37.99 -1.22
C ARG A 187 -11.65 -39.09 -2.17
#